data_AF-A0A9E0VF44-F1
#
_entry.id   AF-A0A9E0VF44-F1
#
_cell.length_a   1.000
_cell.length_b   1.000
_cell.length_c   1.000
_cell.angle_alpha   90.00
_cell.angle_beta   90.00
_cell.angle_gamma   90.00
#
_symmetry.space_group_name_H-M   'P 1'
#
loop_
_entity.id
_entity.type
_entity.pdbx_description
1 polymer ?
#
loop_
_entity_poly.entity_id
_entity_poly.type
_entity_poly.pdbx_seq_one_letter_code
_entity_poly.pdbx_strand_id
1 'polypeptide(L)'
;MNKVIIIGVIFIFSITVCGQTAKFYEQAIEHLKCRNCYFIPVEVESKSYTGKILVENYQLFSYLKSTKGFDEQAYKSFIIKLFQDKQPLMMDQVNIDETGYFLAGKGIKEFKFRIVQTSQAFETVSVQGCKKIIQYYFSPELVESETNKTIDCRESIKQNAKDLLLKPKFDLNEENNVIVKLFEFDIPIYIDDISGSPIIGYWTLK
;
A
#
# COMPACT_ATOMS: atom_id res chain seq x y z
N MET A 1 -34.12 54.08 11.46
CA MET A 1 -34.10 53.08 10.37
C MET A 1 -32.65 52.82 9.99
N ASN A 2 -32.03 51.79 10.59
CA ASN A 2 -30.63 51.44 10.31
C ASN A 2 -30.60 50.20 9.41
N LYS A 3 -30.10 50.38 8.18
CA LYS A 3 -29.84 49.29 7.23
C LYS A 3 -28.53 48.61 7.64
N VAL A 4 -28.62 47.45 8.30
CA VAL A 4 -27.47 46.58 8.53
C VAL A 4 -27.25 45.78 7.25
N ILE A 5 -26.18 46.10 6.53
CA ILE A 5 -25.72 45.36 5.35
C ILE A 5 -24.94 44.15 5.86
N ILE A 6 -25.55 42.97 5.80
CA ILE A 6 -24.85 41.70 6.07
C ILE A 6 -24.05 41.37 4.80
N ILE A 7 -22.78 41.79 4.77
CA ILE A 7 -21.82 41.37 3.75
C ILE A 7 -21.50 39.91 4.00
N GLY A 8 -22.05 39.04 3.15
CA GLY A 8 -21.77 37.61 3.13
C GLY A 8 -20.29 37.37 2.83
N VAL A 9 -19.54 36.95 3.85
CA VAL A 9 -18.20 36.39 3.67
C VAL A 9 -18.36 34.90 3.43
N ILE A 10 -18.63 34.53 2.17
CA ILE A 10 -18.43 33.15 1.72
C ILE A 10 -16.91 33.00 1.53
N PHE A 11 -16.22 32.63 2.62
CA PHE A 11 -14.83 32.23 2.54
C PHE A 11 -14.79 30.85 1.89
N ILE A 12 -14.61 30.83 0.58
CA ILE A 12 -14.30 29.63 -0.20
C ILE A 12 -12.90 29.18 0.25
N PHE A 13 -12.85 28.35 1.29
CA PHE A 13 -11.70 27.51 1.57
C PHE A 13 -11.64 26.46 0.45
N SER A 14 -11.11 26.86 -0.71
CA SER A 14 -10.51 25.92 -1.65
C SER A 14 -9.28 25.38 -0.95
N ILE A 15 -9.49 24.38 -0.09
CA ILE A 15 -8.44 23.49 0.37
C ILE A 15 -7.96 22.81 -0.91
N THR A 16 -6.92 23.35 -1.53
CA THR A 16 -6.05 22.60 -2.41
C THR A 16 -5.47 21.48 -1.55
N VAL A 17 -6.25 20.40 -1.41
CA VAL A 17 -5.71 19.08 -1.11
C VAL A 17 -4.93 18.70 -2.37
N CYS A 18 -3.79 19.35 -2.57
CA CYS A 18 -2.72 18.80 -3.38
C CYS A 18 -2.36 17.51 -2.65
N GLY A 19 -2.92 16.39 -3.12
CA GLY A 19 -2.57 15.07 -2.64
C GLY A 19 -1.08 14.89 -2.88
N GLN A 20 -0.29 15.20 -1.86
CA GLN A 20 1.12 14.83 -1.83
C GLN A 20 1.11 13.33 -1.98
N THR A 21 1.58 12.88 -3.14
CA THR A 21 1.77 11.48 -3.38
C THR A 21 2.86 11.04 -2.41
N ALA A 22 2.58 9.98 -1.67
CA ALA A 22 3.48 9.47 -0.64
C ALA A 22 4.89 9.27 -1.23
N LYS A 23 5.96 9.62 -0.52
CA LYS A 23 7.32 9.51 -1.10
C LYS A 23 7.65 8.06 -1.47
N PHE A 24 7.15 7.11 -0.70
CA PHE A 24 7.28 5.69 -1.00
C PHE A 24 6.59 5.30 -2.31
N TYR A 25 5.46 5.93 -2.63
CA TYR A 25 4.72 5.63 -3.83
C TYR A 25 5.51 5.96 -5.10
N GLU A 26 6.14 7.14 -5.14
CA GLU A 26 7.01 7.53 -6.25
C GLU A 26 8.17 6.54 -6.39
N GLN A 27 8.80 6.15 -5.26
CA GLN A 27 9.85 5.14 -5.26
C GLN A 27 9.38 3.79 -5.79
N ALA A 28 8.20 3.32 -5.36
CA ALA A 28 7.64 2.05 -5.79
C ALA A 28 7.48 2.01 -7.31
N ILE A 29 6.96 3.09 -7.91
CA ILE A 29 6.72 3.20 -9.37
C ILE A 29 8.00 3.23 -10.19
N GLU A 30 9.04 3.90 -9.70
CA GLU A 30 10.30 4.02 -10.44
C GLU A 30 11.04 2.68 -10.60
N HIS A 31 10.78 1.70 -9.73
CA HIS A 31 11.51 0.43 -9.70
C HIS A 31 10.76 -0.73 -10.39
N LEU A 32 10.45 -0.57 -11.68
CA LEU A 32 9.68 -1.57 -12.47
C LEU A 32 10.37 -2.93 -12.64
N LYS A 33 11.69 -2.99 -12.52
CA LYS A 33 12.48 -4.21 -12.76
C LYS A 33 12.79 -4.99 -11.48
N CYS A 34 12.34 -4.50 -10.33
CA CYS A 34 12.64 -5.07 -9.03
C CYS A 34 11.57 -6.11 -8.67
N ARG A 35 11.93 -7.40 -8.76
CA ARG A 35 11.06 -8.52 -8.34
C ARG A 35 11.02 -8.57 -6.82
N ASN A 36 9.85 -8.85 -6.22
CA ASN A 36 9.65 -8.93 -4.77
C ASN A 36 9.97 -7.65 -3.96
N CYS A 37 10.28 -6.52 -4.62
CA CYS A 37 10.72 -5.32 -3.90
C CYS A 37 9.55 -4.44 -3.44
N TYR A 38 8.63 -4.13 -4.36
CA TYR A 38 7.58 -3.15 -4.12
C TYR A 38 6.21 -3.74 -4.45
N PHE A 39 5.39 -3.87 -3.41
CA PHE A 39 4.00 -4.23 -3.54
C PHE A 39 3.15 -2.97 -3.55
N ILE A 40 2.19 -2.94 -4.47
CA ILE A 40 1.28 -1.83 -4.69
C ILE A 40 -0.13 -2.36 -4.40
N PRO A 41 -0.85 -1.79 -3.42
CA PRO A 41 -2.26 -2.09 -3.22
C PRO A 41 -3.09 -1.40 -4.30
N VAL A 42 -3.95 -2.14 -4.99
CA VAL A 42 -4.77 -1.61 -6.08
C VAL A 42 -6.21 -2.06 -5.88
N GLU A 43 -7.16 -1.12 -5.87
CA GLU A 43 -8.57 -1.46 -6.01
C GLU A 43 -8.81 -1.94 -7.44
N VAL A 44 -9.47 -3.09 -7.61
CA VAL A 44 -9.74 -3.68 -8.92
C VAL A 44 -11.20 -4.05 -9.08
N GLU A 45 -11.63 -4.10 -10.33
CA GLU A 45 -12.93 -4.60 -10.72
C GLU A 45 -12.78 -5.53 -11.92
N SER A 46 -13.41 -6.71 -11.83
CA SER A 46 -13.43 -7.73 -12.86
C SER A 46 -14.72 -8.53 -12.79
N LYS A 47 -14.96 -9.42 -13.75
CA LYS A 47 -16.13 -10.32 -13.71
C LYS A 47 -16.14 -11.26 -12.51
N SER A 48 -14.97 -11.65 -11.99
CA SER A 48 -14.85 -12.66 -10.93
C SER A 48 -14.60 -12.08 -9.54
N TYR A 49 -14.20 -10.80 -9.46
CA TYR A 49 -13.76 -10.19 -8.21
C TYR A 49 -13.78 -8.67 -8.28
N THR A 50 -14.25 -8.05 -7.21
CA THR A 50 -14.18 -6.60 -6.96
C THR A 50 -13.63 -6.40 -5.55
N GLY A 51 -12.58 -5.60 -5.41
CA GLY A 51 -11.96 -5.31 -4.13
C GLY A 51 -10.47 -4.99 -4.28
N LYS A 52 -9.75 -5.02 -3.16
CA LYS A 52 -8.34 -4.68 -3.11
C LYS A 52 -7.46 -5.90 -3.37
N ILE A 53 -6.50 -5.74 -4.27
CA ILE A 53 -5.40 -6.68 -4.45
C ILE A 53 -4.09 -6.06 -3.99
N LEU A 54 -3.13 -6.92 -3.71
CA LEU A 54 -1.74 -6.58 -3.52
C LEU A 54 -0.92 -7.20 -4.66
N VAL A 55 -0.19 -6.36 -5.40
CA VAL A 55 0.53 -6.76 -6.61
C VAL A 55 1.94 -6.20 -6.62
N GLU A 56 2.92 -7.00 -7.06
CA GLU A 56 4.26 -6.49 -7.32
C GLU A 56 4.27 -5.51 -8.51
N ASN A 57 4.98 -4.39 -8.38
CA ASN A 57 5.02 -3.36 -9.42
C ASN A 57 5.40 -3.92 -10.81
N TYR A 58 6.36 -4.85 -10.86
CA TYR A 58 6.75 -5.54 -12.10
C TYR A 58 5.61 -6.38 -12.72
N GLN A 59 4.84 -7.10 -11.88
CA GLN A 59 3.73 -7.92 -12.34
C GLN A 59 2.60 -7.05 -12.87
N LEU A 60 2.29 -5.94 -12.20
CA LEU A 60 1.28 -4.98 -12.66
C LEU A 60 1.68 -4.35 -13.99
N PHE A 61 2.95 -3.94 -14.12
CA PHE A 61 3.48 -3.44 -15.39
C PHE A 61 3.37 -4.48 -16.50
N SER A 62 3.78 -5.72 -16.23
CA SER A 62 3.75 -6.79 -17.22
C SER A 62 2.31 -7.11 -17.67
N TYR A 63 1.35 -7.10 -16.75
CA TYR A 63 -0.08 -7.24 -17.06
C TYR A 63 -0.60 -6.10 -17.95
N LEU A 64 -0.33 -4.84 -17.59
CA LEU A 64 -0.78 -3.68 -18.36
C LEU A 64 -0.10 -3.58 -19.72
N LYS A 65 1.16 -4.02 -19.81
CA LYS A 65 1.86 -4.15 -21.09
C LYS A 65 1.18 -5.20 -21.98
N SER A 66 0.85 -6.38 -21.45
CA SER A 66 0.24 -7.44 -22.26
C SER A 66 -1.21 -7.14 -22.66
N THR A 67 -1.97 -6.45 -21.81
CA THR A 67 -3.40 -6.20 -22.03
C THR A 67 -3.70 -4.87 -22.72
N LYS A 68 -2.88 -3.84 -22.47
CA LYS A 68 -3.09 -2.47 -22.99
C LYS A 68 -1.94 -1.95 -23.85
N GLY A 69 -0.87 -2.72 -24.03
CA GLY A 69 0.29 -2.30 -24.83
C GLY A 69 1.13 -1.19 -24.20
N PHE A 70 1.03 -1.01 -22.87
CA PHE A 70 1.76 0.06 -22.18
C PHE A 70 3.28 -0.13 -22.27
N ASP A 71 3.99 0.95 -22.57
CA ASP A 71 5.41 1.08 -22.27
C ASP A 71 5.63 1.59 -20.83
N GLU A 72 6.89 1.77 -20.44
CA GLU A 72 7.25 2.23 -19.10
C GLU A 72 6.67 3.62 -18.77
N GLN A 73 6.68 4.56 -19.72
CA GLN A 73 6.18 5.91 -19.47
C GLN A 73 4.66 5.92 -19.33
N ALA A 74 3.95 5.25 -20.25
CA ALA A 74 2.50 5.09 -20.20
C ALA A 74 2.06 4.41 -18.90
N TYR A 75 2.80 3.39 -18.44
CA TYR A 75 2.57 2.73 -17.17
C TYR A 75 2.68 3.70 -15.99
N LYS A 76 3.81 4.42 -15.86
CA LYS A 76 4.03 5.35 -14.74
C LYS A 76 2.93 6.41 -14.68
N SER A 77 2.63 7.04 -15.82
CA SER A 77 1.56 8.04 -15.90
C SER A 77 0.18 7.46 -15.56
N PHE A 78 -0.13 6.25 -16.03
CA PHE A 78 -1.39 5.59 -15.74
C PHE A 78 -1.55 5.27 -14.25
N ILE A 79 -0.52 4.69 -13.62
CA ILE A 79 -0.59 4.34 -12.20
C ILE A 79 -0.70 5.59 -11.35
N ILE A 80 0.10 6.64 -11.59
CA ILE A 80 -0.05 7.95 -10.93
C ILE A 80 -1.49 8.44 -10.98
N LYS A 81 -2.10 8.42 -12.17
CA LYS A 81 -3.48 8.84 -12.36
C LYS A 81 -4.47 7.94 -11.62
N LEU A 82 -4.30 6.62 -11.69
CA LEU A 82 -5.17 5.64 -11.03
C LEU A 82 -5.31 5.94 -9.52
N PHE A 83 -4.19 6.23 -8.86
CA PHE A 83 -4.16 6.57 -7.44
C PHE A 83 -4.71 7.97 -7.13
N GLN A 84 -4.42 8.96 -7.98
CA GLN A 84 -4.97 10.31 -7.82
C GLN A 84 -6.50 10.33 -7.95
N ASP A 85 -7.02 9.61 -8.94
CA ASP A 85 -8.46 9.56 -9.25
C ASP A 85 -9.23 8.59 -8.33
N LYS A 86 -8.51 7.78 -7.54
CA LYS A 86 -9.05 6.71 -6.66
C LYS A 86 -10.01 5.78 -7.39
N GLN A 87 -9.74 5.50 -8.66
CA GLN A 87 -10.58 4.62 -9.48
C GLN A 87 -10.07 3.18 -9.39
N PRO A 88 -10.97 2.19 -9.43
CA PRO A 88 -10.55 0.81 -9.55
C PRO A 88 -9.91 0.56 -10.91
N LEU A 89 -8.87 -0.28 -10.93
CA LEU A 89 -8.33 -0.82 -12.16
C LEU A 89 -9.29 -1.88 -12.71
N MET A 90 -9.86 -1.60 -13.88
CA MET A 90 -10.63 -2.57 -14.65
C MET A 90 -9.69 -3.66 -15.16
N MET A 91 -9.95 -4.90 -14.74
CA MET A 91 -9.17 -6.08 -15.09
C MET A 91 -10.00 -7.05 -15.92
N ASP A 92 -9.60 -7.21 -17.18
CA ASP A 92 -10.13 -8.24 -18.05
C ASP A 92 -9.33 -9.53 -17.94
N GLN A 93 -9.99 -10.64 -18.26
CA GLN A 93 -9.37 -11.97 -18.39
C GLN A 93 -8.69 -12.49 -17.11
N VAL A 94 -9.12 -12.04 -15.93
CA VAL A 94 -8.69 -12.60 -14.65
C VAL A 94 -9.77 -13.49 -14.05
N ASN A 95 -9.36 -14.50 -13.28
CA ASN A 95 -10.25 -15.32 -12.45
C ASN A 95 -9.60 -15.54 -11.08
N ILE A 96 -10.41 -15.79 -10.06
CA ILE A 96 -9.92 -16.29 -8.77
C ILE A 96 -9.34 -17.70 -9.01
N ASP A 97 -8.14 -17.96 -8.51
CA ASP A 97 -7.51 -19.26 -8.62
C ASP A 97 -8.14 -20.29 -7.67
N GLU A 98 -7.73 -21.55 -7.79
CA GLU A 98 -8.27 -22.66 -7.01
C GLU A 98 -8.10 -22.51 -5.49
N THR A 99 -7.18 -21.64 -5.05
CA THR A 99 -6.90 -21.41 -3.62
C THR A 99 -7.80 -20.34 -3.02
N GLY A 100 -8.40 -19.47 -3.85
CA GLY A 100 -9.17 -18.32 -3.39
C GLY A 100 -8.32 -17.12 -2.95
N TYR A 101 -6.99 -17.25 -2.91
CA TYR A 101 -6.07 -16.20 -2.45
C TYR A 101 -5.49 -15.34 -3.57
N PHE A 102 -5.66 -15.73 -4.83
CA PHE A 102 -5.07 -15.02 -5.97
C PHE A 102 -6.07 -14.77 -7.09
N LEU A 103 -5.92 -13.62 -7.74
CA LEU A 103 -6.42 -13.41 -9.10
C LEU A 103 -5.34 -13.79 -10.11
N ALA A 104 -5.67 -14.70 -11.00
CA ALA A 104 -4.77 -15.18 -12.05
C ALA A 104 -5.26 -14.73 -13.43
N GLY A 105 -4.33 -14.23 -14.26
CA GLY A 105 -4.61 -13.90 -15.66
C GLY A 105 -4.75 -15.14 -16.53
N LYS A 106 -5.77 -15.19 -17.38
CA LYS A 106 -6.00 -16.28 -18.34
C LYS A 106 -4.84 -16.31 -19.34
N GLY A 107 -4.12 -17.43 -19.38
CA GLY A 107 -2.95 -17.59 -20.26
C GLY A 107 -1.67 -16.99 -19.71
N ILE A 108 -1.69 -16.43 -18.49
CA ILE A 108 -0.50 -15.87 -17.86
C ILE A 108 -0.24 -16.58 -16.54
N LYS A 109 0.43 -17.73 -16.63
CA LYS A 109 0.75 -18.60 -15.49
C LYS A 109 1.61 -17.91 -14.42
N GLU A 110 2.26 -16.81 -14.77
CA GLU A 110 3.22 -16.11 -13.90
C GLU A 110 2.63 -14.91 -13.14
N PHE A 111 1.40 -14.46 -13.45
CA PHE A 111 0.79 -13.31 -12.77
C PHE A 111 -0.30 -13.78 -11.81
N LYS A 112 0.06 -13.82 -10.53
CA LYS A 112 -0.87 -14.06 -9.42
C LYS A 112 -0.93 -12.82 -8.55
N PHE A 113 -2.04 -12.09 -8.62
CA PHE A 113 -2.30 -10.92 -7.78
C PHE A 113 -2.90 -11.38 -6.46
N ARG A 114 -2.31 -11.00 -5.33
CA ARG A 114 -2.77 -11.45 -4.02
C ARG A 114 -4.07 -10.74 -3.68
N ILE A 115 -5.12 -11.49 -3.38
CA ILE A 115 -6.39 -10.94 -2.90
C ILE A 115 -6.19 -10.50 -1.45
N VAL A 116 -6.66 -9.30 -1.12
CA VAL A 116 -6.63 -8.80 0.26
C VAL A 116 -7.97 -9.15 0.92
N GLN A 117 -7.91 -9.98 1.96
CA GLN A 117 -9.05 -10.32 2.80
C GLN A 117 -8.76 -9.86 4.22
N THR A 118 -9.51 -8.87 4.71
CA THR A 118 -9.34 -8.34 6.06
C THR A 118 -9.78 -9.36 7.10
N SER A 119 -8.95 -9.61 8.10
CA SER A 119 -9.31 -10.42 9.27
C SER A 119 -9.81 -9.55 10.43
N GLN A 120 -10.63 -10.12 11.31
CA GLN A 120 -11.08 -9.42 12.53
C GLN A 120 -9.91 -9.03 13.45
N ALA A 121 -8.87 -9.87 13.51
CA ALA A 121 -7.67 -9.61 14.30
C ALA A 121 -6.93 -8.38 13.76
N PHE A 122 -6.73 -8.32 12.44
CA PHE A 122 -6.12 -7.18 11.78
C PHE A 122 -6.93 -5.89 11.96
N GLU A 123 -8.26 -5.94 11.83
CA GLU A 123 -9.12 -4.77 12.09
C GLU A 123 -8.92 -4.23 13.50
N THR A 124 -8.90 -5.13 14.49
CA THR A 124 -8.72 -4.77 15.91
C THR A 124 -7.39 -4.08 16.18
N VAL A 125 -6.31 -4.53 15.51
CA VAL A 125 -4.98 -3.93 15.66
C VAL A 125 -4.87 -2.63 14.86
N SER A 126 -5.38 -2.59 13.63
CA SER A 126 -5.16 -1.48 12.70
C SER A 126 -5.85 -0.18 13.10
N VAL A 127 -6.99 -0.24 13.80
CA VAL A 127 -7.68 0.95 14.34
C VAL A 127 -6.90 1.66 15.44
N GLN A 128 -5.92 0.97 16.07
CA GLN A 128 -5.04 1.56 17.09
C GLN A 128 -3.86 2.33 16.46
N GLY A 129 -3.76 2.34 15.13
CA GLY A 129 -2.78 3.10 14.39
C GLY A 129 -1.44 2.39 14.18
N CYS A 130 -0.53 3.09 13.51
CA CYS A 130 0.68 2.52 12.96
C CYS A 130 1.60 1.86 14.00
N LYS A 131 1.87 2.53 15.14
CA LYS A 131 2.76 1.97 16.18
C LYS A 131 2.28 0.62 16.67
N LYS A 132 0.95 0.46 16.83
CA LYS A 132 0.38 -0.80 17.28
C LYS A 132 0.54 -1.91 16.26
N ILE A 133 0.37 -1.61 14.97
CA ILE A 133 0.66 -2.55 13.89
C ILE A 133 2.13 -2.99 13.98
N ILE A 134 3.07 -2.06 14.10
CA ILE A 134 4.49 -2.41 14.19
C ILE A 134 4.77 -3.31 15.40
N GLN A 135 4.32 -2.93 16.60
CA GLN A 135 4.52 -3.74 17.81
C GLN A 135 3.89 -5.14 17.69
N TYR A 136 2.69 -5.23 17.13
CA TYR A 136 1.97 -6.50 17.04
C TYR A 136 2.58 -7.43 15.99
N TYR A 137 2.89 -6.90 14.82
CA TYR A 137 3.26 -7.69 13.65
C TYR A 137 4.77 -7.88 13.47
N PHE A 138 5.60 -6.97 13.96
CA PHE A 138 7.04 -6.98 13.66
C PHE A 138 7.93 -7.23 14.88
N SER A 139 9.14 -7.72 14.61
CA SER A 139 10.22 -7.97 15.56
C SER A 139 11.54 -7.33 15.07
N PRO A 140 12.34 -6.71 15.95
CA PRO A 140 12.07 -6.46 17.36
C PRO A 140 10.92 -5.46 17.56
N GLU A 141 10.32 -5.46 18.74
CA GLU A 141 9.27 -4.48 19.06
C GLU A 141 9.87 -3.06 19.19
N LEU A 142 9.06 -2.04 18.90
CA LEU A 142 9.48 -0.66 19.12
C LEU A 142 9.69 -0.41 20.61
N VAL A 143 10.87 0.08 20.98
CA VAL A 143 11.15 0.54 22.34
C VAL A 143 10.43 1.87 22.53
N GLU A 144 9.40 1.90 23.37
CA GLU A 144 8.74 3.15 23.74
C GLU A 144 9.69 3.98 24.62
N SER A 145 10.08 5.17 24.18
CA SER A 145 10.80 6.09 25.05
C SER A 145 9.81 6.69 26.06
N GLU A 146 10.16 6.69 27.35
CA GLU A 146 9.34 7.27 28.43
C GLU A 146 9.01 8.76 28.23
N THR A 147 9.74 9.46 27.37
CA THR A 147 9.43 10.84 26.97
C THR A 147 8.23 10.86 26.00
N ASN A 148 7.03 10.95 26.58
CA ASN A 148 5.71 11.17 25.95
C ASN A 148 5.67 12.39 25.01
N LYS A 149 6.30 12.29 23.84
CA LYS A 149 5.91 13.07 22.67
C LYS A 149 5.33 12.11 21.65
N THR A 150 4.30 12.60 20.95
CA THR A 150 3.72 12.04 19.73
C THR A 150 4.78 12.01 18.63
N ILE A 151 5.80 11.16 18.79
CA ILE A 151 6.76 10.85 17.75
C ILE A 151 5.97 10.11 16.67
N ASP A 152 6.10 10.60 15.44
CA ASP A 152 5.52 9.97 14.26
C ASP A 152 5.93 8.48 14.16
N CYS A 153 5.08 7.65 13.55
CA CYS A 153 5.36 6.22 13.47
C CYS A 153 6.65 5.93 12.71
N ARG A 154 6.86 6.61 11.58
CA ARG A 154 8.06 6.46 10.75
C ARG A 154 9.30 6.84 11.54
N GLU A 155 9.24 7.93 12.30
CA GLU A 155 10.34 8.37 13.18
C GLU A 155 10.60 7.38 14.32
N SER A 156 9.54 6.76 14.87
CA SER A 156 9.69 5.73 15.90
C SER A 156 10.41 4.49 15.36
N ILE A 157 10.11 4.08 14.12
CA ILE A 157 10.84 2.98 13.46
C ILE A 157 12.29 3.38 13.20
N LYS A 158 12.55 4.61 12.73
CA LYS A 158 13.93 5.10 12.53
C LYS A 158 14.76 5.06 13.81
N GLN A 159 14.17 5.43 14.95
CA GLN A 159 14.87 5.42 16.24
C GLN A 159 15.21 4.01 16.73
N ASN A 160 14.47 2.99 16.31
CA ASN A 160 14.81 1.59 16.62
C ASN A 160 16.16 1.18 16.01
N ALA A 161 16.57 1.85 14.91
CA ALA A 161 17.83 1.66 14.21
C ALA A 161 18.12 0.20 13.81
N LYS A 162 17.06 -0.59 13.59
CA LYS A 162 17.12 -1.99 13.16
C LYS A 162 16.05 -2.27 12.13
N ASP A 163 16.32 -3.25 11.30
CA ASP A 163 15.31 -3.80 10.41
C ASP A 163 14.23 -4.50 11.22
N LEU A 164 12.98 -4.31 10.83
CA LEU A 164 11.83 -4.94 11.47
C LEU A 164 11.34 -6.07 10.57
N LEU A 165 11.33 -7.29 11.08
CA LEU A 165 10.85 -8.47 10.37
C LEU A 165 9.43 -8.82 10.79
N LEU A 166 8.58 -9.18 9.85
CA LEU A 166 7.26 -9.75 10.16
C LEU A 166 7.45 -11.01 11.02
N LYS A 167 6.72 -11.12 12.13
CA LYS A 167 6.76 -12.31 13.00
C LYS A 167 6.24 -13.53 12.20
N PRO A 168 6.90 -14.70 12.27
CA PRO A 168 6.64 -15.83 11.37
C PRO A 168 5.32 -16.59 11.63
N LYS A 169 4.43 -16.05 12.48
CA LYS A 169 3.18 -16.70 12.89
C LYS A 169 1.95 -16.26 12.07
N PHE A 170 2.13 -15.27 11.20
CA PHE A 170 1.05 -14.69 10.42
C PHE A 170 0.94 -15.37 9.07
N ASP A 171 -0.30 -15.61 8.64
CA ASP A 171 -0.57 -16.18 7.32
C ASP A 171 -0.48 -15.12 6.21
N LEU A 172 -0.67 -15.55 4.97
CA LEU A 172 -0.63 -14.69 3.79
C LEU A 172 -1.69 -13.56 3.84
N ASN A 173 -2.86 -13.83 4.42
CA ASN A 173 -3.92 -12.83 4.51
C ASN A 173 -3.53 -11.71 5.48
N GLU A 174 -3.06 -12.07 6.67
CA GLU A 174 -2.53 -11.13 7.65
C GLU A 174 -1.36 -10.32 7.07
N GLU A 175 -0.41 -10.99 6.41
CA GLU A 175 0.70 -10.35 5.70
C GLU A 175 0.21 -9.29 4.70
N ASN A 176 -0.73 -9.66 3.83
CA ASN A 176 -1.24 -8.75 2.81
C ASN A 176 -1.90 -7.51 3.42
N ASN A 177 -2.68 -7.68 4.49
CA ASN A 177 -3.31 -6.57 5.19
C ASN A 177 -2.28 -5.62 5.81
N VAL A 178 -1.22 -6.16 6.41
CA VAL A 178 -0.12 -5.38 6.98
C VAL A 178 0.59 -4.58 5.89
N ILE A 179 0.92 -5.20 4.76
CA ILE A 179 1.59 -4.51 3.63
C ILE A 179 0.72 -3.36 3.11
N VAL A 180 -0.57 -3.61 2.86
CA VAL A 180 -1.54 -2.59 2.44
C VAL A 180 -1.53 -1.40 3.41
N LYS A 181 -1.54 -1.68 4.71
CA LYS A 181 -1.66 -0.63 5.72
C LYS A 181 -0.38 0.16 5.93
N LEU A 182 0.77 -0.48 5.80
CA LEU A 182 2.06 0.21 5.81
C LEU A 182 2.23 1.10 4.57
N PHE A 183 1.75 0.65 3.41
CA PHE A 183 1.67 1.50 2.22
C PHE A 183 0.81 2.74 2.46
N GLU A 184 -0.37 2.59 3.09
CA GLU A 184 -1.23 3.73 3.48
C GLU A 184 -0.55 4.70 4.47
N PHE A 185 0.40 4.21 5.28
CA PHE A 185 1.19 5.02 6.21
C PHE A 185 2.48 5.61 5.61
N ASP A 186 2.71 5.47 4.29
CA ASP A 186 3.97 5.86 3.65
C ASP A 186 5.19 5.18 4.32
N ILE A 187 5.03 3.91 4.72
CA ILE A 187 6.10 3.09 5.28
C ILE A 187 6.53 2.06 4.23
N PRO A 188 7.78 2.17 3.74
CA PRO A 188 8.30 1.23 2.77
C PRO A 188 8.48 -0.17 3.38
N ILE A 189 8.07 -1.17 2.61
CA ILE A 189 8.18 -2.59 2.95
C ILE A 189 8.70 -3.37 1.75
N TYR A 190 9.54 -4.36 2.03
CA TYR A 190 10.21 -5.20 1.04
C TYR A 190 10.05 -6.65 1.45
N ILE A 191 10.17 -7.57 0.51
CA ILE A 191 10.30 -8.99 0.84
C ILE A 191 11.79 -9.32 0.86
N ASP A 192 12.25 -9.86 1.99
CA ASP A 192 13.62 -10.33 2.12
C ASP A 192 13.83 -11.58 1.25
N ASP A 193 14.80 -11.54 0.33
CA ASP A 193 15.05 -12.62 -0.63
C ASP A 193 15.46 -13.95 0.05
N ILE A 194 15.97 -13.89 1.28
CA ILE A 194 16.42 -15.07 2.03
C ILE A 194 15.25 -15.75 2.74
N SER A 195 14.50 -15.00 3.53
CA SER A 195 13.39 -15.51 4.36
C SER A 195 12.04 -15.52 3.64
N GLY A 196 11.91 -14.80 2.52
CA GLY A 196 10.63 -14.53 1.88
C GLY A 196 9.68 -13.70 2.73
N SER A 197 10.14 -13.14 3.85
CA SER A 197 9.31 -12.42 4.81
C SER A 197 9.29 -10.92 4.53
N PRO A 198 8.17 -10.23 4.80
CA PRO A 198 8.15 -8.78 4.75
C PRO A 198 9.04 -8.14 5.81
N ILE A 199 9.84 -7.15 5.38
CA ILE A 199 10.75 -6.39 6.21
C ILE A 199 10.53 -4.89 6.03
N ILE A 200 10.63 -4.14 7.13
CA ILE A 200 10.80 -2.69 7.11
C ILE A 200 12.29 -2.43 7.32
N GLY A 201 13.01 -2.23 6.22
CA GLY A 201 14.45 -1.97 6.27
C GLY A 201 14.72 -0.57 6.82
N TYR A 202 15.48 -0.44 7.89
CA TYR A 202 15.78 0.86 8.51
C TYR A 202 16.40 1.85 7.51
N TRP A 203 17.26 1.35 6.61
CA TRP A 203 17.92 2.14 5.57
C TRP A 203 16.94 2.82 4.60
N THR A 204 15.74 2.28 4.44
CA THR A 204 14.70 2.77 3.53
C THR A 204 13.97 3.99 4.09
N LEU A 205 14.14 4.24 5.39
CA LEU A 205 13.50 5.33 6.10
C LEU A 205 14.37 6.60 6.15
N LYS A 206 15.66 6.50 5.83
CA LYS A 206 16.61 7.62 5.80
C LYS A 206 16.28 8.58 4.66
#